data_AF-A0A438HS75-F1
#
_entry.id   AF-A0A438HS75-F1
#
_cell.length_a   1.000
_cell.length_b   1.000
_cell.length_c   1.000
_cell.angle_alpha   90.00
_cell.angle_beta   90.00
_cell.angle_gamma   90.00
#
_symmetry.space_group_name_H-M   'P 1'
#
loop_
_entity.id
_entity.type
_entity.pdbx_description
1 polymer ?
#
loop_
_entity_poly.entity_id
_entity_poly.type
_entity_poly.pdbx_seq_one_letter_code
_entity_poly.pdbx_strand_id
1 'polypeptide(L)'
;MNGNRFYLKLDLVEDHVFSAKIDESVVWHKRYGNFNLKSLKFMQEAGMVEDMLEITVNAQTCESCELGKQHHKSFPQNMSKRATHKLELVHSDICGPMSTT
;
A
#
# COMPACT_ATOMS: atom_id res chain seq x y z
N MET A 1 -38.80 27.87 -3.64
CA MET A 1 -37.46 27.25 -3.55
C MET A 1 -36.98 26.98 -4.98
N ASN A 2 -36.27 27.95 -5.57
CA ASN A 2 -35.83 27.88 -6.96
C ASN A 2 -34.58 26.99 -7.04
N GLY A 3 -34.74 25.79 -7.58
CA GLY A 3 -33.64 24.84 -7.75
C GLY A 3 -32.70 25.30 -8.85
N ASN A 4 -31.49 25.70 -8.47
CA ASN A 4 -30.38 25.93 -9.40
C ASN A 4 -29.94 24.58 -9.98
N ARG A 5 -30.47 24.21 -11.15
CA ARG A 5 -29.91 23.11 -11.95
C ARG A 5 -28.87 23.70 -12.88
N PHE A 6 -27.63 23.27 -12.70
CA PHE A 6 -26.55 23.53 -13.64
C PHE A 6 -26.53 22.40 -14.66
N TYR A 7 -26.73 22.72 -15.93
CA TYR A 7 -26.56 21.76 -17.01
C TYR A 7 -25.06 21.60 -17.27
N LEU A 8 -24.56 20.37 -17.14
CA LEU A 8 -23.22 20.04 -17.61
C LEU A 8 -23.25 20.15 -19.13
N LYS A 9 -22.65 21.21 -19.66
CA LYS A 9 -22.40 21.35 -21.09
C LYS A 9 -21.24 20.42 -21.44
N LEU A 10 -21.57 19.17 -21.76
CA LEU A 10 -20.62 18.24 -22.34
C LEU A 10 -20.51 18.57 -23.82
N ASP A 11 -19.47 19.30 -24.19
CA ASP A 11 -19.04 19.42 -25.58
C ASP A 11 -18.51 18.04 -25.99
N LEU A 12 -19.41 17.20 -26.50
CA LEU A 12 -19.08 15.91 -27.09
C LEU A 12 -18.21 16.17 -28.32
N VAL A 13 -16.89 16.07 -28.15
CA VAL A 13 -15.95 15.98 -29.26
C VAL A 13 -16.26 14.66 -29.98
N GLU A 14 -16.64 14.73 -31.26
CA GLU A 14 -17.02 13.56 -32.06
C GLU A 14 -15.95 12.45 -32.01
N ASP A 15 -16.42 11.22 -31.84
CA ASP A 15 -15.75 9.93 -32.08
C ASP A 15 -14.41 9.61 -31.39
N HIS A 16 -14.17 10.15 -30.21
CA HIS A 16 -13.15 9.60 -29.31
C HIS A 16 -13.78 8.77 -28.19
N VAL A 17 -13.96 7.46 -28.43
CA VAL A 17 -14.22 6.49 -27.36
C VAL A 17 -12.96 6.37 -26.50
N PHE A 18 -12.97 7.00 -25.34
CA PHE A 18 -11.97 6.75 -24.29
C PHE A 18 -12.26 5.38 -23.66
N SER A 19 -11.58 4.33 -24.15
CA SER A 19 -11.59 3.04 -23.47
C SER A 19 -10.57 3.06 -22.34
N ALA A 20 -11.04 3.11 -21.10
CA ALA A 20 -10.19 2.90 -19.94
C ALA A 20 -9.85 1.42 -19.85
N LYS A 21 -8.62 1.04 -20.22
CA LYS A 21 -8.12 -0.32 -20.01
C LYS A 21 -7.85 -0.51 -18.52
N ILE A 22 -8.71 -1.26 -17.87
CA ILE A 22 -8.53 -1.65 -16.46
C ILE A 22 -7.62 -2.88 -16.43
N ASP A 23 -6.56 -2.83 -15.62
CA ASP A 23 -5.74 -4.01 -15.32
C ASP A 23 -6.42 -4.80 -14.19
N GLU A 24 -7.01 -5.94 -14.54
CA GLU A 24 -7.68 -6.84 -13.60
C GLU A 24 -6.75 -7.31 -12.48
N SER A 25 -5.45 -7.44 -12.74
CA SER A 25 -4.45 -7.81 -11.73
C SER A 25 -4.39 -6.75 -10.63
N VAL A 26 -4.45 -5.46 -11.01
CA VAL A 26 -4.48 -4.33 -10.07
C VAL A 26 -5.80 -4.28 -9.30
N VAL A 27 -6.91 -4.63 -9.93
CA VAL A 27 -8.22 -4.72 -9.27
C VAL A 27 -8.21 -5.80 -8.21
N TRP A 28 -7.79 -7.01 -8.54
CA TRP A 28 -7.71 -8.13 -7.60
C TRP A 28 -6.69 -7.89 -6.49
N HIS A 29 -5.54 -7.30 -6.80
CA HIS A 29 -4.57 -6.81 -5.82
C HIS A 29 -5.22 -5.95 -4.74
N LYS A 30 -6.04 -4.96 -5.14
CA LYS A 30 -6.75 -4.07 -4.22
C LYS A 30 -7.88 -4.78 -3.46
N ARG A 31 -8.69 -5.60 -4.15
CA ARG A 31 -9.81 -6.35 -3.54
C ARG A 31 -9.34 -7.30 -2.43
N TYR A 32 -8.18 -7.93 -2.59
CA TYR A 32 -7.57 -8.81 -1.58
C TYR A 32 -6.75 -8.04 -0.52
N GLY A 33 -6.92 -6.73 -0.38
CA GLY A 33 -6.26 -5.94 0.66
C GLY A 33 -4.79 -5.65 0.36
N ASN A 34 -4.48 -5.27 -0.88
CA ASN A 34 -3.12 -5.03 -1.35
C ASN A 34 -2.24 -6.29 -1.23
N PHE A 35 -2.78 -7.44 -1.64
CA PHE A 35 -2.09 -8.74 -1.55
C PHE A 35 -1.03 -8.90 -2.66
N ASN A 36 0.03 -9.66 -2.40
CA ASN A 36 1.13 -9.77 -3.37
C ASN A 36 0.65 -10.37 -4.71
N LEU A 37 0.97 -9.73 -5.84
CA LEU A 37 0.54 -10.18 -7.18
C LEU A 37 1.04 -11.59 -7.54
N LYS A 38 2.27 -11.96 -7.12
CA LYS A 38 2.78 -13.32 -7.34
C LYS A 38 2.01 -14.34 -6.51
N SER A 39 1.62 -13.97 -5.29
CA SER A 39 0.78 -14.82 -4.45
C SER A 39 -0.63 -14.95 -5.00
N LEU A 40 -1.22 -13.89 -5.57
CA LEU A 40 -2.50 -13.96 -6.28
C LEU A 40 -2.43 -14.88 -7.48
N LYS A 41 -1.38 -14.75 -8.30
CA LYS A 41 -1.14 -15.64 -9.44
C LYS A 41 -0.99 -17.10 -9.00
N PHE A 42 -0.23 -17.35 -7.93
CA PHE A 42 -0.11 -18.69 -7.36
C PHE A 42 -1.48 -19.25 -6.91
N MET A 43 -2.30 -18.46 -6.21
CA MET A 43 -3.63 -18.91 -5.77
C MET A 43 -4.54 -19.27 -6.95
N GLN A 44 -4.50 -18.48 -8.03
CA GLN A 44 -5.21 -18.78 -9.27
C GLN A 44 -4.72 -20.07 -9.91
N GLU A 45 -3.41 -20.22 -10.10
CA GLU A 45 -2.80 -21.41 -10.72
C GLU A 45 -3.02 -22.68 -9.88
N ALA A 46 -3.06 -22.54 -8.55
CA ALA A 46 -3.33 -23.63 -7.62
C ALA A 46 -4.83 -23.98 -7.49
N GLY A 47 -5.74 -23.29 -8.20
CA GLY A 47 -7.18 -23.52 -8.12
C GLY A 47 -7.77 -23.21 -6.74
N MET A 48 -7.15 -22.30 -5.98
CA MET A 48 -7.58 -21.92 -4.63
C MET A 48 -8.62 -20.80 -4.61
N VAL A 49 -8.97 -20.27 -5.79
CA VAL A 49 -9.91 -19.17 -6.00
C VAL A 49 -10.80 -19.49 -7.20
N GLU A 50 -12.09 -19.22 -7.07
CA GLU A 50 -13.07 -19.38 -8.14
C GLU A 50 -13.30 -18.03 -8.84
N ASP A 51 -13.62 -18.07 -10.14
CA ASP A 51 -13.99 -16.91 -10.97
C ASP A 51 -12.99 -15.73 -11.00
N MET A 52 -11.72 -15.98 -10.66
CA MET A 52 -10.67 -14.98 -10.76
C MET A 52 -10.14 -14.91 -12.21
N LEU A 53 -10.24 -13.72 -12.82
CA LEU A 53 -9.64 -13.43 -14.14
C LEU A 53 -8.12 -13.55 -14.11
N GLU A 54 -7.52 -13.85 -15.26
CA GLU A 54 -6.08 -14.10 -15.39
C GLU A 54 -5.23 -12.99 -14.73
N ILE A 55 -4.39 -13.39 -13.76
CA ILE A 55 -3.52 -12.47 -13.05
C ILE A 55 -2.17 -12.37 -13.79
N THR A 56 -1.87 -11.17 -14.28
CA THR A 56 -0.56 -10.84 -14.83
C THR A 56 0.31 -10.20 -13.76
N VAL A 57 1.49 -10.79 -13.54
CA VAL A 57 2.50 -10.20 -12.65
C VAL A 57 3.22 -9.11 -13.45
N ASN A 58 2.75 -7.87 -13.32
CA ASN A 58 3.43 -6.72 -13.87
C ASN A 58 4.55 -6.23 -12.91
N ALA A 59 5.51 -5.48 -13.45
CA ALA A 59 6.57 -4.83 -12.65
C ALA A 59 6.11 -3.50 -12.04
N GLN A 60 4.85 -3.11 -12.22
CA GLN A 60 4.34 -1.84 -11.73
C GLN A 60 4.22 -1.90 -10.21
N THR A 61 4.82 -0.91 -9.56
CA THR A 61 4.75 -0.77 -8.11
C THR A 61 3.43 -0.10 -7.74
N CYS A 62 2.77 -0.66 -6.71
CA CYS A 62 1.62 -0.02 -6.10
C CYS A 62 2.10 0.97 -5.03
N GLU A 63 1.79 2.26 -5.20
CA GLU A 63 2.23 3.33 -4.29
C GLU A 63 1.83 3.07 -2.83
N SER A 64 0.59 2.64 -2.59
CA SER A 64 0.12 2.30 -1.24
C SER A 64 0.84 1.09 -0.66
N CYS A 65 1.23 0.12 -1.48
CA CYS A 65 2.07 -0.99 -1.03
C CYS A 65 3.46 -0.54 -0.67
N GLU A 66 4.07 0.32 -1.46
CA GLU A 66 5.42 0.82 -1.18
C GLU A 66 5.42 1.55 0.15
N LEU A 67 4.51 2.52 0.34
CA LEU A 67 4.42 3.28 1.58
C LEU A 67 4.03 2.43 2.79
N GLY A 68 3.17 1.42 2.60
CA GLY A 68 2.63 0.61 3.70
C GLY A 68 3.43 -0.66 4.04
N LYS A 69 4.23 -1.18 3.10
CA LYS A 69 4.97 -2.45 3.24
C LYS A 69 6.47 -2.30 3.05
N GLN A 70 6.98 -1.09 2.77
CA GLN A 70 8.41 -0.86 2.70
C GLN A 70 9.08 -1.21 4.04
N HIS A 71 10.03 -2.12 3.98
CA HIS A 71 10.84 -2.48 5.13
C HIS A 71 11.80 -1.34 5.47
N HIS A 72 11.91 -0.99 6.76
CA HIS A 72 12.91 -0.02 7.21
C HIS A 72 14.31 -0.57 6.94
N LYS A 73 15.22 0.23 6.36
CA LYS A 73 16.61 -0.22 6.16
C LYS A 73 17.21 -0.66 7.50
N SER A 74 18.08 -1.66 7.47
CA SER A 74 18.77 -2.09 8.68
C SER A 74 19.45 -0.90 9.35
N PHE A 75 19.34 -0.80 10.68
CA PHE A 75 20.05 0.23 11.40
C PHE A 75 21.56 0.07 11.17
N PRO A 76 22.27 1.14 10.81
CA PRO A 76 23.71 1.08 10.60
C PRO A 76 24.41 0.67 11.90
N GLN A 77 25.13 -0.46 11.88
CA GLN A 77 25.74 -1.07 13.06
C GLN A 77 26.77 -0.16 13.74
N ASN A 78 27.37 0.77 12.98
CA ASN A 78 28.46 1.64 13.46
C ASN A 78 27.98 3.01 13.94
N MET A 79 26.66 3.26 13.97
CA MET A 79 26.12 4.58 14.36
C MET A 79 25.77 4.66 15.84
N SER A 80 25.65 3.54 16.56
CA SER A 80 25.43 3.56 18.00
C SER A 80 26.76 3.50 18.75
N LYS A 81 27.05 4.51 19.58
CA LYS A 81 28.22 4.46 20.47
C LYS A 81 27.95 3.42 21.56
N ARG A 82 28.68 2.30 21.53
CA ARG A 82 28.63 1.29 22.60
C ARG A 82 29.60 1.69 23.71
N ALA A 83 29.14 1.63 24.96
CA ALA A 83 30.02 1.80 26.11
C ALA A 83 31.07 0.68 26.15
N THR A 84 32.33 1.06 26.32
CA THR A 84 33.48 0.18 26.54
C THR A 84 33.90 0.15 28.01
N HIS A 85 33.52 1.17 28.78
CA HIS A 85 33.77 1.25 30.22
C HIS A 85 32.47 1.31 31.03
N LYS A 86 32.57 0.89 32.30
CA LYS A 86 31.44 0.96 33.24
C LYS A 86 31.01 2.42 33.37
N LEU A 87 29.69 2.65 33.26
CA LEU A 87 29.05 3.96 33.39
C LEU A 87 29.43 5.01 32.31
N GLU A 88 30.04 4.61 31.19
CA GLU A 88 30.39 5.52 30.10
C GLU A 88 29.15 6.09 29.37
N LEU A 89 28.06 5.32 29.34
CA LEU A 89 26.80 5.73 28.71
C LEU A 89 25.62 5.25 29.56
N VAL A 90 24.75 6.20 29.93
CA VAL A 90 23.52 5.93 30.68
C VAL A 90 22.33 6.33 29.80
N HIS A 91 21.44 5.38 29.53
CA HIS A 91 20.15 5.65 28.90
C HIS A 91 19.10 5.69 30.00
N SER A 92 18.40 6.81 30.13
CA SER A 92 17.26 6.96 31.04
C SER A 92 16.03 7.25 30.21
N ASP A 93 14.91 6.61 30.55
CA ASP A 93 13.60 6.87 29.97
C ASP A 93 12.61 7.19 31.10
N ILE A 94 11.61 8.00 30.80
CA ILE A 94 10.55 8.35 31.73
C ILE A 94 9.35 7.45 31.42
N CYS A 95 8.94 6.69 32.41
CA CYS A 95 7.71 5.91 32.32
C CYS A 95 6.48 6.86 32.28
N GLY A 96 5.53 6.55 31.40
CA GLY A 96 4.26 7.27 31.26
C GLY A 96 3.38 7.22 32.52
N PRO A 97 2.25 7.96 32.54
CA PRO A 97 1.49 8.27 33.74
C PRO A 97 1.17 7.01 34.56
N MET A 98 1.67 7.00 35.79
CA MET A 98 1.39 5.93 36.74
C MET A 98 0.09 6.23 37.47
N SER A 99 -0.72 5.19 37.69
CA SER A 99 -1.91 5.31 38.53
C SER A 99 -1.51 5.77 39.93
N THR A 100 -1.89 6.99 40.27
CA THR A 100 -1.92 7.48 41.64
C THR A 100 -3.32 7.17 42.16
N THR A 101 -3.46 6.16 43.01
CA THR A 101 -4.73 5.91 43.71
C THR A 101 -5.18 7.15 44.46
#